data_AF-A0A661HF78-F1
#
_entry.id   AF-A0A661HF78-F1
#
_cell.length_a   1.000
_cell.length_b   1.000
_cell.length_c   1.000
_cell.angle_alpha   90.00
_cell.angle_beta   90.00
_cell.angle_gamma   90.00
#
_symmetry.space_group_name_H-M   'P 1'
#
loop_
_entity.id
_entity.type
_entity.pdbx_description
1 polymer ?
#
loop_
_entity_poly.entity_id
_entity_poly.type
_entity_poly.pdbx_seq_one_letter_code
_entity_poly.pdbx_strand_id
1 'polypeptide(L)' 'MIHSMTSFARESATTDQGILTVELRSVNHRYLDCSFKLPDALRSLEPQLREQAGKALAR' A
#
# COMPACT_ATOMS: atom_id res chain seq x y z
N MET A 1 -9.88 23.16 -11.34
CA MET A 1 -9.70 21.74 -11.72
C MET A 1 -10.28 20.91 -10.58
N ILE A 2 -11.33 20.11 -10.82
CA ILE A 2 -12.00 19.35 -9.76
C ILE A 2 -11.23 18.04 -9.61
N HIS A 3 -10.29 17.99 -8.65
CA HIS A 3 -9.68 16.72 -8.29
C HIS A 3 -10.68 15.93 -7.43
N SER A 4 -11.04 14.73 -7.89
CA SER A 4 -11.89 13.83 -7.10
C SER A 4 -11.24 13.61 -5.73
N MET A 5 -11.96 13.91 -4.65
CA MET A 5 -11.49 13.72 -3.27
C MET A 5 -11.41 12.23 -2.89
N THR A 6 -11.99 11.35 -3.69
CA THR A 6 -11.96 9.91 -3.50
C THR A 6 -11.59 9.18 -4.79
N SER A 7 -10.76 8.16 -4.66
CA SER A 7 -10.35 7.29 -5.76
C SER A 7 -10.03 5.90 -5.25
N PHE A 8 -10.17 4.91 -6.11
CA PHE A 8 -9.85 3.52 -5.82
C PHE A 8 -9.07 2.96 -7.00
N ALA A 9 -7.97 2.27 -6.71
CA ALA A 9 -7.22 1.48 -7.68
C ALA A 9 -6.78 0.17 -7.03
N ARG A 10 -6.81 -0.91 -7.80
CA ARG A 10 -6.30 -2.22 -7.38
C ARG A 10 -5.66 -2.90 -8.57
N GLU A 11 -4.41 -3.29 -8.37
CA GLU A 11 -3.57 -3.94 -9.37
C GLU A 11 -2.99 -5.21 -8.77
N SER A 12 -2.90 -6.27 -9.58
CA SER A 12 -2.30 -7.53 -9.18
C SER A 12 -1.31 -7.99 -10.24
N ALA A 13 -0.14 -8.42 -9.81
CA ALA A 13 0.92 -8.91 -10.66
C ALA A 13 1.36 -10.30 -10.20
N THR A 14 1.47 -11.23 -11.15
CA THR A 14 2.07 -12.55 -10.91
C THR A 14 3.59 -12.42 -10.97
N THR A 15 4.25 -12.91 -9.93
CA THR A 15 5.70 -12.96 -9.81
C THR A 15 6.13 -14.40 -9.54
N ASP A 16 7.41 -14.71 -9.71
CA ASP A 16 7.95 -16.05 -9.42
C ASP A 16 7.77 -16.46 -7.94
N GLN A 17 7.57 -15.48 -7.05
CA GLN A 17 7.38 -15.68 -5.61
C GLN A 17 5.91 -15.71 -5.18
N GLY A 18 4.97 -15.53 -6.11
CA GLY A 18 3.54 -15.50 -5.85
C GLY A 18 2.84 -14.29 -6.48
N ILE A 19 1.63 -13.99 -6.01
CA ILE A 19 0.82 -12.88 -6.53
C ILE A 19 0.99 -11.67 -5.62
N LEU A 20 1.53 -10.59 -6.16
CA LEU A 20 1.56 -9.29 -5.50
C LEU A 20 0.27 -8.54 -5.82
N THR A 21 -0.46 -8.09 -4.81
CA THR A 21 -1.65 -7.24 -4.98
C THR A 21 -1.45 -5.92 -4.25
N VAL A 22 -1.65 -4.83 -4.97
CA VAL A 22 -1.57 -3.47 -4.43
C VAL A 22 -2.95 -2.82 -4.54
N GLU A 23 -3.41 -2.22 -3.46
CA GLU A 23 -4.68 -1.52 -3.38
C GLU A 23 -4.45 -0.10 -2.85
N LEU A 24 -4.90 0.89 -3.60
CA LEU A 24 -4.76 2.31 -3.31
C LEU A 24 -6.14 2.94 -3.20
N ARG A 25 -6.37 3.61 -2.08
CA ARG A 25 -7.59 4.36 -1.82
C ARG A 25 -7.24 5.79 -1.46
N SER A 26 -7.73 6.75 -2.26
CA SER A 26 -7.84 8.12 -1.80
C SER A 26 -9.18 8.25 -1.08
N VAL A 27 -9.12 8.67 0.18
CA VAL A 27 -10.28 9.00 1.00
C VAL A 27 -10.04 10.37 1.63
N ASN A 28 -11.08 11.03 2.14
CA ASN A 28 -10.93 12.29 2.87
C ASN A 28 -10.38 12.03 4.28
N HIS A 29 -9.19 11.45 4.36
CA HIS A 29 -8.47 11.13 5.59
C HIS A 29 -7.16 11.90 5.62
N ARG A 30 -6.85 12.51 6.76
CA ARG A 30 -5.67 13.37 6.93
C ARG A 30 -4.35 12.60 6.95
N TYR A 31 -4.39 11.30 7.20
CA TYR A 31 -3.21 10.46 7.40
C TYR A 31 -3.13 9.35 6.36
N LEU A 32 -1.89 9.03 5.96
CA LEU A 32 -1.56 7.83 5.20
C LEU A 32 -1.70 6.60 6.11
N ASP A 33 -2.54 5.65 5.71
CA ASP A 33 -2.65 4.34 6.35
C ASP A 33 -2.15 3.25 5.41
N CYS A 34 -0.98 2.69 5.71
CA CYS A 34 -0.40 1.56 4.98
C CYS A 34 -0.61 0.27 5.77
N SER A 35 -1.35 -0.67 5.16
CA SER A 35 -1.57 -2.02 5.67
C SER A 35 -0.92 -3.03 4.73
N PHE A 36 -0.12 -3.94 5.29
CA PHE A 36 0.54 -5.01 4.56
C PHE A 36 -0.05 -6.34 5.00
N LYS A 37 -0.55 -7.12 4.05
CA LYS A 37 -1.01 -8.49 4.29
C LYS A 37 0.04 -9.45 3.75
N LEU A 38 0.94 -9.87 4.62
CA LEU A 38 2.05 -10.76 4.27
C LEU A 38 1.82 -12.17 4.81
N PRO A 39 2.33 -13.21 4.13
CA PRO A 39 2.45 -14.55 4.71
C PRO A 39 3.28 -14.54 5.99
N ASP A 40 3.07 -15.51 6.88
CA ASP A 40 3.74 -15.52 8.19
C ASP A 40 5.27 -15.57 8.09
N ALA A 41 5.82 -16.21 7.06
CA ALA A 41 7.25 -16.24 6.78
C ALA A 41 7.87 -14.85 6.51
N LEU A 42 7.06 -13.87 6.09
CA LEU A 42 7.49 -12.52 5.72
C LEU A 42 7.05 -11.45 6.73
N ARG A 43 6.40 -11.82 7.84
CA ARG A 43 5.97 -10.90 8.90
C ARG A 43 7.10 -10.02 9.43
N SER A 44 8.32 -10.54 9.50
CA SER A 44 9.49 -9.80 9.96
C SER A 44 9.87 -8.61 9.08
N LEU A 45 9.44 -8.61 7.80
CA LEU A 45 9.68 -7.52 6.85
C LEU A 45 8.62 -6.42 6.93
N GLU A 46 7.47 -6.70 7.55
CA GLU A 46 6.35 -5.76 7.66
C GLU A 46 6.75 -4.39 8.24
N PRO A 47 7.53 -4.31 9.34
CA PRO A 47 7.93 -3.02 9.91
C PRO A 47 8.82 -2.22 8.96
N GLN A 48 9.73 -2.88 8.25
CA GLN A 48 10.65 -2.25 7.30
C GLN A 48 9.90 -1.70 6.09
N LEU A 49 8.96 -2.48 5.54
CA LEU A 49 8.12 -2.05 4.43
C LEU A 49 7.25 -0.85 4.80
N ARG A 50 6.70 -0.85 6.02
CA ARG A 50 5.90 0.27 6.53
C ARG A 50 6.74 1.53 6.71
N GLU A 51 7.96 1.43 7.22
CA GLU A 51 8.88 2.58 7.31
C GLU A 51 9.23 3.14 5.93
N GLN A 52 9.56 2.27 4.96
CA GLN A 52 9.89 2.68 3.60
C GLN A 52 8.71 3.31 2.88
N ALA A 53 7.51 2.71 2.96
CA ALA A 53 6.30 3.28 2.39
C ALA A 53 5.96 4.64 3.02
N GLY A 54 6.15 4.77 4.34
CA GLY A 54 6.03 6.05 5.04
C GLY A 54 6.95 7.12 4.45
N LYS A 55 8.23 6.81 4.21
CA LYS A 55 9.19 7.75 3.61
C LYS A 55 8.87 8.09 2.15
N ALA A 56 8.44 7.11 1.37
CA ALA A 56 8.19 7.28 -0.07
C ALA A 56 6.88 8.01 -0.38
N LEU A 57 5.87 7.85 0.48
CA LEU A 57 4.52 8.38 0.28
C LEU A 57 4.20 9.57 1.18
N ALA A 58 4.94 9.79 2.28
CA ALA A 58 4.80 11.01 3.07
C ALA A 58 5.33 12.20 2.26
N ARG A 59 4.49 13.22 2.15
CA ARG A 59 4.80 14.51 1.55
C ARG A 59 4.81 15.58 2.63
#